data_AF-A0A976QH30-F1
#
_entry.id   AF-A0A976QH30-F1
#
_cell.length_a   1.000
_cell.length_b   1.000
_cell.length_c   1.000
_cell.angle_alpha   90.00
_cell.angle_beta   90.00
_cell.angle_gamma   90.00
#
_symmetry.space_group_name_H-M   'P 1'
#
loop_
_entity.id
_entity.type
_entity.pdbx_description
1 polymer ?
#
loop_
_entity_poly.entity_id
_entity_poly.type
_entity_poly.pdbx_seq_one_letter_code
_entity_poly.pdbx_strand_id
1 'polypeptide(L)'
;MTLEQHIEDIRAGIKAGYYANEASVSQGIVLRLLQALGWPTYDTQVVCPEYALEGRRVDFCLCHPATKPIAFVEVKQIGQSDGAERQLFEYAFHAGVPLAILTDGQEWNFFLPAEQGNYRERRVYKLDIVERELSESVTRLTRYLSYAETTSGRAIASAREEYRNVSRDRQMLAELPLAWSKLVDEEDDLLLELIADQVESLCGFKPDLDTVAQFLKENVSLRPASEPASQARVPPVAARSALSAPSSPVSAHLAPSSPRGTIGFSLDGQFVACRNGRDVLVNVFEALSQRDSTFLERFASRPKHGRTRRYLARTPEELYPGRPDLAREHSARLKSGWFIGTNVSKAQVERIIEMGCEVARIHFGKNLTINVGE
;
A
#
# COMPACT_ATOMS: atom_id res chain seq x y z
N MET A 1 6.51 29.48 -30.41
CA MET A 1 5.54 28.38 -30.57
C MET A 1 5.18 27.87 -29.19
N THR A 2 3.92 27.53 -28.96
CA THR A 2 3.51 26.89 -27.70
C THR A 2 3.85 25.40 -27.73
N LEU A 3 3.82 24.72 -26.58
CA LEU A 3 4.09 23.28 -26.51
C LEU A 3 3.08 22.48 -27.35
N GLU A 4 1.82 22.91 -27.38
CA GLU A 4 0.76 22.34 -28.24
C GLU A 4 1.20 22.33 -29.70
N GLN A 5 1.63 23.48 -30.22
CA GLN A 5 2.05 23.64 -31.62
C GLN A 5 3.27 22.76 -31.94
N HIS A 6 4.22 22.67 -31.01
CA HIS A 6 5.37 21.77 -31.17
C HIS A 6 4.93 20.30 -31.28
N ILE A 7 4.01 19.85 -30.43
CA ILE A 7 3.51 18.46 -30.46
C ILE A 7 2.72 18.18 -31.73
N GLU A 8 1.87 19.10 -32.20
CA GLU A 8 1.13 18.94 -33.46
C GLU A 8 2.06 18.80 -34.67
N ASP A 9 3.08 19.66 -34.77
CA ASP A 9 4.08 19.58 -35.83
C ASP A 9 4.87 18.27 -35.77
N ILE A 10 5.22 17.81 -34.56
CA ILE A 10 5.90 16.53 -34.36
C ILE A 10 5.01 15.38 -34.81
N ARG A 11 3.72 15.36 -34.43
CA ARG A 11 2.75 14.34 -34.88
C ARG A 11 2.65 14.30 -36.40
N ALA A 12 2.58 15.45 -37.05
CA ALA A 12 2.55 15.52 -38.50
C ALA A 12 3.85 14.96 -39.12
N GLY A 13 5.01 15.30 -38.57
CA GLY A 13 6.30 14.80 -39.02
C GLY A 13 6.49 13.29 -38.82
N ILE A 14 5.98 12.74 -37.70
CA ILE A 14 5.99 11.29 -37.44
C ILE A 14 5.14 10.58 -38.50
N LYS A 15 3.91 11.04 -38.74
CA LYS A 15 3.01 10.48 -39.77
C LYS A 15 3.59 10.58 -41.19
N ALA A 16 4.38 11.62 -41.45
CA ALA A 16 5.06 11.81 -42.73
C ALA A 16 6.39 11.05 -42.86
N GLY A 17 6.85 10.37 -41.80
CA GLY A 17 8.09 9.58 -41.81
C GLY A 17 9.38 10.41 -41.84
N TYR A 18 9.36 11.66 -41.34
CA TYR A 18 10.52 12.55 -41.38
C TYR A 18 11.65 12.15 -40.42
N TYR A 19 11.33 11.36 -39.39
CA TYR A 19 12.28 10.99 -38.34
C TYR A 19 12.76 9.53 -38.52
N ALA A 20 13.62 9.32 -39.53
CA ALA A 20 14.03 7.99 -39.98
C ALA A 20 15.05 7.27 -39.07
N ASN A 21 15.76 8.00 -38.19
CA ASN A 21 16.81 7.44 -37.33
C ASN A 21 16.88 8.11 -35.95
N GLU A 22 17.65 7.54 -35.02
CA GLU A 22 17.81 8.07 -33.64
C GLU A 22 18.27 9.53 -33.61
N ALA A 23 19.16 9.95 -34.53
CA ALA A 23 19.63 11.34 -34.59
C ALA A 23 18.50 12.31 -34.96
N SER A 24 17.65 11.94 -35.92
CA SER A 24 16.49 12.73 -36.32
C SER A 24 15.42 12.81 -35.21
N VAL A 25 15.24 11.74 -34.42
CA VAL A 25 14.37 11.75 -33.24
C VAL A 25 14.97 12.65 -32.16
N SER A 26 16.25 12.49 -31.87
CA SER A 26 16.97 13.26 -30.85
C SER A 26 16.91 14.77 -31.12
N GLN A 27 17.24 15.18 -32.35
CA GLN A 27 17.29 16.59 -32.73
C GLN A 27 15.91 17.17 -33.07
N GLY A 28 15.10 16.42 -33.82
CA GLY A 28 13.83 16.89 -34.36
C GLY A 28 12.66 16.82 -33.38
N ILE A 29 12.74 15.92 -32.39
CA ILE A 29 11.68 15.69 -31.41
C ILE A 29 12.17 16.02 -30.00
N VAL A 30 13.17 15.29 -29.50
CA VAL A 30 13.55 15.36 -28.08
C VAL A 30 14.09 16.74 -27.70
N LEU A 31 15.12 17.23 -28.38
CA LEU A 31 15.68 18.57 -28.13
C LEU A 31 14.65 19.67 -28.36
N ARG A 32 13.81 19.53 -29.39
CA ARG A 32 12.72 20.46 -29.70
C ARG A 32 11.73 20.56 -28.53
N LEU A 33 11.32 19.43 -27.98
CA LEU A 33 10.41 19.39 -26.82
C LEU A 33 11.08 19.88 -25.55
N LEU A 34 12.33 19.50 -25.28
CA LEU A 34 13.08 20.02 -24.13
C LEU A 34 13.17 21.55 -24.15
N GLN A 35 13.46 22.13 -25.32
CA GLN A 35 13.47 23.59 -25.49
C GLN A 35 12.08 24.20 -25.24
N ALA A 36 11.02 23.61 -25.80
CA ALA A 36 9.64 24.07 -25.58
C ALA A 36 9.19 23.94 -24.11
N LEU A 37 9.72 22.95 -23.39
CA LEU A 37 9.52 22.70 -21.96
C LEU A 37 10.39 23.59 -21.05
N GLY A 38 11.14 24.53 -21.63
CA GLY A 38 11.91 25.55 -20.91
C GLY A 38 13.31 25.12 -20.50
N TRP A 39 13.81 23.98 -20.99
CA TRP A 39 15.20 23.59 -20.73
C TRP A 39 16.17 24.50 -21.51
N PRO A 40 17.29 24.93 -20.91
CA PRO A 40 18.33 25.67 -21.61
C PRO A 40 19.16 24.69 -22.46
N THR A 41 18.64 24.31 -23.62
CA THR A 41 19.24 23.29 -24.51
C THR A 41 20.59 23.69 -25.12
N TYR A 42 20.94 24.97 -25.08
CA TYR A 42 22.26 25.47 -25.47
C TYR A 42 23.29 25.45 -24.33
N ASP A 43 22.85 25.23 -23.09
CA ASP A 43 23.74 25.05 -21.94
C ASP A 43 24.03 23.56 -21.75
N THR A 44 25.22 23.14 -22.20
CA THR A 44 25.67 21.75 -22.14
C THR A 44 25.99 21.27 -20.73
N GLN A 45 25.92 22.14 -19.71
CA GLN A 45 26.00 21.72 -18.31
C GLN A 45 24.62 21.42 -17.70
N VAL A 46 23.54 21.81 -18.39
CA VAL A 46 22.16 21.60 -17.96
C VAL A 46 21.47 20.56 -18.84
N VAL A 47 21.69 20.59 -20.15
CA VAL A 47 21.27 19.56 -21.11
C VAL A 47 22.53 18.99 -21.75
N CYS A 48 23.06 17.92 -21.16
CA CYS A 48 24.31 17.30 -21.58
C CYS A 48 24.03 16.22 -22.62
N PRO A 49 24.36 16.40 -23.92
CA PRO A 49 24.27 15.32 -24.89
C PRO A 49 25.38 14.28 -24.65
N GLU A 50 25.14 13.02 -25.04
CA GLU A 50 26.15 11.95 -25.05
C GLU A 50 26.88 11.82 -23.70
N TYR A 51 26.13 11.89 -22.60
CA TYR A 51 26.68 11.96 -21.26
C TYR A 51 27.34 10.63 -20.87
N ALA A 52 28.64 10.68 -20.63
CA ALA A 52 29.46 9.50 -20.33
C ALA A 52 29.26 8.99 -18.90
N LEU A 53 29.08 7.68 -18.75
CA LEU A 53 28.89 6.95 -17.51
C LEU A 53 29.76 5.69 -17.54
N GLU A 54 30.89 5.68 -16.82
CA GLU A 54 31.77 4.51 -16.58
C GLU A 54 31.77 3.45 -17.71
N GLY A 55 32.22 3.85 -18.91
CA GLY A 55 32.36 2.97 -20.07
C GLY A 55 31.12 2.86 -20.98
N ARG A 56 30.05 3.60 -20.69
CA ARG A 56 28.86 3.76 -21.53
C ARG A 56 28.45 5.23 -21.63
N ARG A 57 27.38 5.50 -22.36
CA ARG A 57 26.81 6.84 -22.58
C ARG A 57 25.28 6.79 -22.59
N VAL A 58 24.64 7.88 -22.20
CA VAL A 58 23.21 8.13 -22.40
C VAL A 58 23.04 9.30 -23.36
N ASP A 59 21.99 9.30 -24.18
CA ASP A 59 21.83 10.30 -25.23
C ASP A 59 21.68 11.71 -24.68
N PHE A 60 20.91 11.89 -23.60
CA PHE A 60 20.87 13.15 -22.86
C PHE A 60 20.88 12.93 -21.34
N CYS A 61 21.66 13.74 -20.64
CA CYS A 61 21.56 13.94 -19.21
C CYS A 61 21.03 15.35 -18.93
N LEU A 62 19.92 15.40 -18.21
CA LEU A 62 19.32 16.62 -17.70
C LEU A 62 19.85 16.87 -16.29
N CYS A 63 20.42 18.06 -16.05
CA CYS A 63 21.10 18.40 -14.81
C CYS A 63 20.44 19.57 -14.07
N HIS A 64 20.31 19.43 -12.75
CA HIS A 64 19.98 20.53 -11.86
C HIS A 64 20.44 20.28 -10.41
N PRO A 65 21.24 21.19 -9.80
CA PRO A 65 21.95 22.30 -10.44
C PRO A 65 22.87 21.82 -11.58
N ALA A 66 23.44 22.75 -12.36
CA ALA A 66 24.32 22.43 -13.49
C ALA A 66 25.35 21.35 -13.11
N THR A 67 25.63 20.41 -14.02
CA THR A 67 26.50 19.22 -13.84
C THR A 67 26.00 18.15 -12.86
N LYS A 68 24.88 18.35 -12.16
CA LYS A 68 24.28 17.34 -11.28
C LYS A 68 23.10 16.64 -11.97
N PRO A 69 23.23 15.36 -12.37
CA PRO A 69 22.15 14.62 -13.04
C PRO A 69 20.87 14.53 -12.21
N ILE A 70 19.73 14.81 -12.85
CA ILE A 70 18.39 14.67 -12.28
C ILE A 70 17.46 13.82 -13.15
N ALA A 71 17.72 13.74 -14.46
CA ALA A 71 17.08 12.78 -15.33
C ALA A 71 18.03 12.30 -16.44
N PHE A 72 17.89 11.05 -16.83
CA PHE A 72 18.50 10.51 -18.05
C PHE A 72 17.43 10.28 -19.11
N VAL A 73 17.75 10.63 -20.35
CA VAL A 73 16.91 10.39 -21.52
C VAL A 73 17.69 9.52 -22.50
N GLU A 74 17.15 8.34 -22.78
CA GLU A 74 17.61 7.45 -23.85
C GLU A 74 16.65 7.56 -25.02
N VAL A 75 17.21 7.70 -26.20
CA VAL A 75 16.50 7.82 -27.46
C VAL A 75 16.64 6.54 -28.27
N LYS A 76 15.55 6.18 -28.95
CA LYS A 76 15.50 5.07 -29.90
C LYS A 76 14.91 5.52 -31.22
N GLN A 77 15.06 4.68 -32.24
CA GLN A 77 14.35 4.86 -33.49
C GLN A 77 12.85 4.57 -33.29
N ILE A 78 11.98 5.32 -33.98
CA ILE A 78 10.52 5.13 -33.93
C ILE A 78 10.16 3.66 -34.15
N GLY A 79 9.37 3.10 -33.23
CA GLY A 79 8.93 1.70 -33.23
C GLY A 79 9.93 0.71 -32.64
N GLN A 80 11.02 1.18 -32.03
CA GLN A 80 12.07 0.34 -31.40
C GLN A 80 12.24 0.66 -29.89
N SER A 81 11.16 1.06 -29.22
CA SER A 81 11.17 1.38 -27.78
C SER A 81 11.27 0.14 -26.87
N ASP A 82 11.02 -1.07 -27.37
CA ASP A 82 11.00 -2.30 -26.58
C ASP A 82 12.40 -2.98 -26.48
N GLY A 83 12.77 -3.40 -25.26
CA GLY A 83 13.90 -4.32 -25.02
C GLY A 83 15.26 -3.70 -24.66
N ALA A 84 15.49 -2.40 -24.86
CA ALA A 84 16.72 -1.68 -24.44
C ALA A 84 16.64 -1.09 -23.00
N GLU A 85 15.46 -1.23 -22.43
CA GLU A 85 14.92 -0.76 -21.16
C GLU A 85 15.79 -0.97 -19.90
N ARG A 86 16.37 -2.16 -19.77
CA ARG A 86 17.05 -2.58 -18.53
C ARG A 86 18.33 -1.80 -18.27
N GLN A 87 19.01 -1.43 -19.34
CA GLN A 87 20.34 -0.83 -19.26
C GLN A 87 20.29 0.61 -18.74
N LEU A 88 19.45 1.47 -19.34
CA LEU A 88 19.22 2.84 -18.88
C LEU A 88 18.86 2.86 -17.39
N PHE A 89 17.99 1.92 -17.00
CA PHE A 89 17.48 1.80 -15.66
C PHE A 89 18.57 1.47 -14.63
N GLU A 90 19.40 0.46 -14.92
CA GLU A 90 20.52 0.07 -14.04
C GLU A 90 21.50 1.23 -13.84
N TYR A 91 21.80 2.00 -14.89
CA TYR A 91 22.67 3.17 -14.77
C TYR A 91 22.06 4.29 -13.96
N ALA A 92 20.80 4.63 -14.23
CA ALA A 92 20.11 5.65 -13.48
C ALA A 92 20.04 5.28 -11.99
N PHE A 93 19.86 4.00 -11.68
CA PHE A 93 19.89 3.48 -10.31
C PHE A 93 21.28 3.64 -9.66
N HIS A 94 22.34 3.17 -10.32
CA HIS A 94 23.71 3.25 -9.78
C HIS A 94 24.21 4.69 -9.62
N ALA A 95 23.86 5.58 -10.54
CA ALA A 95 24.20 7.00 -10.50
C ALA A 95 23.30 7.81 -9.53
N GLY A 96 22.29 7.19 -8.93
CA GLY A 96 21.34 7.87 -8.03
C GLY A 96 20.45 8.90 -8.72
N VAL A 97 20.22 8.73 -10.03
CA VAL A 97 19.39 9.63 -10.83
C VAL A 97 17.90 9.35 -10.57
N PRO A 98 17.12 10.36 -10.15
CA PRO A 98 15.73 10.16 -9.75
C PRO A 98 14.76 9.71 -10.86
N LEU A 99 15.03 10.08 -12.11
CA LEU A 99 14.12 9.89 -13.24
C LEU A 99 14.87 9.31 -14.44
N ALA A 100 14.35 8.25 -15.03
CA ALA A 100 14.83 7.73 -16.31
C ALA A 100 13.71 7.79 -17.35
N ILE A 101 14.04 8.23 -18.56
CA ILE A 101 13.10 8.44 -19.65
C ILE A 101 13.61 7.66 -20.86
N LEU A 102 12.76 6.80 -21.40
CA LEU A 102 13.02 6.10 -22.66
C LEU A 102 12.01 6.56 -23.70
N THR A 103 12.49 7.04 -24.83
CA THR A 103 11.62 7.54 -25.90
C THR A 103 12.12 7.18 -27.29
N ASP A 104 11.20 6.92 -28.20
CA ASP A 104 11.47 6.85 -29.63
C ASP A 104 10.93 8.07 -30.39
N GLY A 105 10.49 9.10 -29.66
CA GLY A 105 9.83 10.29 -30.16
C GLY A 105 8.31 10.20 -30.13
N GLN A 106 7.72 9.04 -30.43
CA GLN A 106 6.27 8.80 -30.35
C GLN A 106 5.89 8.35 -28.93
N GLU A 107 6.55 7.33 -28.42
CA GLU A 107 6.35 6.80 -27.09
C GLU A 107 7.34 7.43 -26.10
N TRP A 108 6.85 7.79 -24.92
CA TRP A 108 7.61 8.36 -23.82
C TRP A 108 7.31 7.58 -22.56
N ASN A 109 8.30 6.82 -22.10
CA ASN A 109 8.18 5.98 -20.91
C ASN A 109 8.96 6.63 -19.76
N PHE A 110 8.29 6.88 -18.64
CA PHE A 110 8.87 7.50 -17.45
C PHE A 110 9.05 6.47 -16.34
N PHE A 111 10.27 6.37 -15.80
CA PHE A 111 10.65 5.38 -14.79
C PHE A 111 11.24 6.04 -13.55
N LEU A 112 11.01 5.43 -12.39
CA LEU A 112 11.66 5.79 -11.13
C LEU A 112 12.68 4.71 -10.75
N PRO A 113 13.99 4.95 -10.97
CA PRO A 113 15.02 3.94 -10.75
C PRO A 113 15.10 3.40 -9.32
N ALA A 114 14.90 4.29 -8.34
CA ALA A 114 15.06 3.98 -6.93
C ALA A 114 13.84 3.32 -6.26
N GLU A 115 12.69 3.23 -6.93
CA GLU A 115 11.48 2.64 -6.35
C GLU A 115 11.48 1.10 -6.44
N GLN A 116 10.57 0.44 -5.73
CA GLN A 116 10.54 -1.03 -5.62
C GLN A 116 9.89 -1.71 -6.85
N GLY A 117 10.02 -3.04 -6.94
CA GLY A 117 9.41 -3.84 -7.99
C GLY A 117 10.32 -4.14 -9.17
N ASN A 118 9.80 -4.85 -10.18
CA ASN A 118 10.52 -5.08 -11.44
C ASN A 118 10.47 -3.84 -12.36
N TYR A 119 11.18 -3.90 -13.48
CA TYR A 119 11.24 -2.78 -14.43
C TYR A 119 9.85 -2.30 -14.89
N ARG A 120 8.93 -3.23 -15.20
CA ARG A 120 7.57 -2.88 -15.64
C ARG A 120 6.77 -2.19 -14.54
N GLU A 121 6.99 -2.59 -13.29
CA GLU A 121 6.37 -1.97 -12.11
C GLU A 121 6.88 -0.57 -11.84
N ARG A 122 8.17 -0.31 -12.09
CA ARG A 122 8.79 1.00 -11.85
C ARG A 122 8.49 2.01 -12.96
N ARG A 123 7.78 1.61 -14.01
CA ARG A 123 7.24 2.53 -15.01
C ARG A 123 6.05 3.26 -14.43
N VAL A 124 6.20 4.58 -14.26
CA VAL A 124 5.14 5.44 -13.75
C VAL A 124 4.08 5.69 -14.81
N TYR A 125 4.52 6.00 -16.02
CA TYR A 125 3.62 6.38 -17.10
C TYR A 125 4.23 6.07 -18.47
N LYS A 126 3.38 5.66 -19.41
CA LYS A 126 3.69 5.53 -20.85
C LYS A 126 2.77 6.47 -21.62
N LEU A 127 3.36 7.46 -22.26
CA LEU A 127 2.67 8.42 -23.11
C LEU A 127 2.96 8.09 -24.57
N ASP A 128 1.93 7.83 -25.37
CA ASP A 128 2.05 7.87 -26.84
C ASP A 128 1.55 9.23 -27.31
N ILE A 129 2.46 10.08 -27.78
CA ILE A 129 2.11 11.46 -28.18
C ILE A 129 1.31 11.51 -29.48
N VAL A 130 1.17 10.42 -30.25
CA VAL A 130 0.37 10.37 -31.48
C VAL A 130 -1.05 9.88 -31.19
N GLU A 131 -1.18 8.86 -30.33
CA GLU A 131 -2.48 8.26 -29.99
C GLU A 131 -3.26 9.05 -28.93
N ARG A 132 -2.57 9.68 -27.98
CA ARG A 132 -3.23 10.39 -26.87
C ARG A 132 -3.77 11.75 -27.29
N GLU A 133 -4.70 12.29 -26.50
CA GLU A 133 -5.20 13.64 -26.72
C GLU A 133 -4.06 14.67 -26.58
N LEU A 134 -4.16 15.76 -27.34
CA LEU A 134 -3.13 16.80 -27.35
C LEU A 134 -2.96 17.44 -25.96
N SER A 135 -4.09 17.76 -25.31
CA SER A 135 -4.15 18.31 -23.96
C SER A 135 -3.52 17.39 -22.93
N GLU A 136 -3.77 16.07 -23.02
CA GLU A 136 -3.15 15.07 -22.16
C GLU A 136 -1.64 15.02 -22.38
N SER A 137 -1.19 15.02 -23.64
CA SER A 137 0.22 15.00 -24.00
C SER A 137 0.97 16.21 -23.43
N VAL A 138 0.42 17.42 -23.61
CA VAL A 138 0.95 18.67 -23.03
C VAL A 138 1.02 18.57 -21.51
N THR A 139 -0.06 18.13 -20.87
CA THR A 139 -0.14 18.04 -19.41
C THR A 139 0.89 17.08 -18.85
N ARG A 140 1.03 15.88 -19.44
CA ARG A 140 1.95 14.84 -18.98
C ARG A 140 3.41 15.21 -19.22
N LEU A 141 3.75 15.74 -20.39
CA LEU A 141 5.10 16.24 -20.68
C LEU A 141 5.48 17.41 -19.77
N THR A 142 4.56 18.35 -19.53
CA THR A 142 4.82 19.48 -18.62
C THR A 142 5.06 18.99 -17.19
N ARG A 143 4.20 18.09 -16.70
CA ARG A 143 4.26 17.56 -15.34
C ARG A 143 5.53 16.78 -15.07
N TYR A 144 5.99 15.95 -16.01
CA TYR A 144 7.13 15.06 -15.78
C TYR A 144 8.47 15.56 -16.32
N LEU A 145 8.45 16.50 -17.27
CA LEU A 145 9.66 16.88 -17.99
C LEU A 145 9.88 18.39 -18.10
N SER A 146 8.96 19.26 -17.69
CA SER A 146 9.25 20.71 -17.77
C SER A 146 10.40 21.11 -16.85
N TYR A 147 11.19 22.09 -17.29
CA TYR A 147 12.32 22.59 -16.51
C TYR A 147 11.86 23.09 -15.13
N ALA A 148 10.76 23.84 -15.07
CA ALA A 148 10.21 24.36 -13.81
C ALA A 148 9.76 23.24 -12.84
N GLU A 149 9.05 22.22 -13.32
CA GLU A 149 8.59 21.12 -12.47
C GLU A 149 9.75 20.20 -12.03
N THR A 150 10.74 20.01 -12.90
CA THR A 150 11.88 19.14 -12.59
C THR A 150 12.84 19.80 -11.60
N THR A 151 13.16 21.09 -11.79
CA THR A 151 14.07 21.84 -10.90
C THR A 151 13.46 22.12 -9.52
N SER A 152 12.14 22.30 -9.43
CA SER A 152 11.44 22.43 -8.15
C SER A 152 11.22 21.08 -7.43
N GLY A 153 11.55 19.95 -8.06
CA GLY A 153 11.33 18.60 -7.53
C GLY A 153 9.89 18.10 -7.62
N ARG A 154 8.95 18.91 -8.13
CA ARG A 154 7.53 18.54 -8.27
C ARG A 154 7.29 17.44 -9.29
N ALA A 155 8.10 17.37 -10.36
CA ALA A 155 8.02 16.29 -11.35
C ALA A 155 8.26 14.92 -10.69
N ILE A 156 9.32 14.82 -9.88
CA ILE A 156 9.68 13.59 -9.15
C ILE A 156 8.64 13.28 -8.07
N ALA A 157 8.18 14.28 -7.33
CA ALA A 157 7.14 14.09 -6.31
C ALA A 157 5.83 13.56 -6.92
N SER A 158 5.39 14.16 -8.03
CA SER A 158 4.22 13.71 -8.80
C SER A 158 4.39 12.28 -9.29
N ALA A 159 5.56 11.95 -9.85
CA ALA A 159 5.83 10.62 -10.36
C ALA A 159 5.79 9.56 -9.24
N ARG A 160 6.34 9.89 -8.07
CA ARG A 160 6.30 9.02 -6.89
C ARG A 160 4.89 8.82 -6.35
N GLU A 161 4.08 9.86 -6.34
CA GLU A 161 2.68 9.76 -5.92
C GLU A 161 1.89 8.84 -6.85
N GLU A 162 2.02 8.99 -8.17
CA GLU A 162 1.33 8.13 -9.14
C GLU A 162 1.82 6.68 -9.03
N TYR A 163 3.13 6.46 -8.89
CA TYR A 163 3.69 5.13 -8.63
C TYR A 163 3.13 4.49 -7.35
N ARG A 164 3.05 5.25 -6.25
CA ARG A 164 2.50 4.73 -4.98
C ARG A 164 1.04 4.33 -5.11
N ASN A 165 0.23 5.10 -5.83
CA ASN A 165 -1.17 4.78 -6.04
C ASN A 165 -1.32 3.48 -6.85
N VAL A 166 -0.58 3.33 -7.95
CA VAL A 166 -0.59 2.11 -8.77
C VAL A 166 -0.05 0.90 -7.99
N SER A 167 1.05 1.08 -7.25
CA SER A 167 1.64 0.02 -6.43
C SER A 167 0.72 -0.41 -5.29
N ARG A 168 0.02 0.54 -4.64
CA ARG A 168 -0.97 0.25 -3.60
C ARG A 168 -2.10 -0.59 -4.16
N ASP A 169 -2.69 -0.18 -5.28
CA ASP A 169 -3.82 -0.89 -5.87
C ASP A 169 -3.41 -2.30 -6.31
N ARG A 170 -2.22 -2.43 -6.90
CA ARG A 170 -1.65 -3.74 -7.23
C ARG A 170 -1.42 -4.61 -6.00
N GLN A 171 -0.85 -4.07 -4.94
CA GLN A 171 -0.61 -4.81 -3.70
C GLN A 171 -1.95 -5.23 -3.09
N MET A 172 -2.93 -4.33 -3.03
CA MET A 172 -4.29 -4.66 -2.58
C MET A 172 -4.87 -5.83 -3.38
N LEU A 173 -4.82 -5.80 -4.71
CA LEU A 173 -5.31 -6.87 -5.56
C LEU A 173 -4.56 -8.20 -5.36
N ALA A 174 -3.24 -8.15 -5.11
CA ALA A 174 -2.43 -9.34 -4.84
C ALA A 174 -2.71 -9.95 -3.45
N GLU A 175 -3.06 -9.12 -2.46
CA GLU A 175 -3.36 -9.53 -1.10
C GLU A 175 -4.82 -9.97 -0.91
N LEU A 176 -5.75 -9.55 -1.79
CA LEU A 176 -7.17 -9.93 -1.72
C LEU A 176 -7.40 -11.46 -1.66
N PRO A 177 -6.76 -12.29 -2.52
CA PRO A 177 -6.87 -13.75 -2.43
C PRO A 177 -6.40 -14.32 -1.09
N LEU A 178 -5.31 -13.78 -0.54
CA LEU A 178 -4.75 -14.20 0.74
C LEU A 178 -5.68 -13.80 1.90
N ALA A 179 -6.21 -12.58 1.86
CA ALA A 179 -7.19 -12.10 2.82
C ALA A 179 -8.46 -12.96 2.80
N TRP A 180 -8.97 -13.30 1.61
CA TRP A 180 -10.11 -14.19 1.44
C TRP A 180 -9.84 -15.59 2.03
N SER A 181 -8.73 -16.22 1.66
CA SER A 181 -8.34 -17.54 2.20
C SER A 181 -8.27 -17.50 3.73
N LYS A 182 -7.65 -16.45 4.29
CA LYS A 182 -7.52 -16.29 5.73
C LYS A 182 -8.87 -16.14 6.43
N LEU A 183 -9.81 -15.39 5.86
CA LEU A 183 -11.16 -15.25 6.42
C LEU A 183 -11.92 -16.58 6.42
N VAL A 184 -11.78 -17.38 5.36
CA VAL A 184 -12.40 -18.71 5.25
C VAL A 184 -11.76 -19.71 6.23
N ASP A 185 -10.43 -19.77 6.28
CA ASP A 185 -9.68 -20.69 7.13
C ASP A 185 -9.90 -20.42 8.62
N GLU A 186 -10.01 -19.13 8.97
CA GLU A 186 -10.25 -18.69 10.35
C GLU A 186 -11.72 -18.75 10.77
N GLU A 187 -12.62 -19.13 9.85
CA GLU A 187 -14.07 -19.17 10.07
C GLU A 187 -14.61 -17.85 10.62
N ASP A 188 -14.31 -16.73 9.94
CA ASP A 188 -14.69 -15.40 10.41
C ASP A 188 -16.22 -15.29 10.60
N ASP A 189 -16.63 -15.00 11.85
CA ASP A 189 -18.05 -14.97 12.23
C ASP A 189 -18.88 -13.99 11.38
N LEU A 190 -18.30 -12.86 10.96
CA LEU A 190 -19.00 -11.82 10.20
C LEU A 190 -19.28 -12.27 8.76
N LEU A 191 -18.30 -12.93 8.13
CA LEU A 191 -18.47 -13.57 6.83
C LEU A 191 -19.52 -14.68 6.87
N LEU A 192 -19.48 -15.52 7.90
CA LEU A 192 -20.43 -16.62 8.06
C LEU A 192 -21.85 -16.12 8.31
N GLU A 193 -22.02 -15.12 9.17
CA GLU A 193 -23.31 -14.48 9.46
C GLU A 193 -23.89 -13.83 8.19
N LEU A 194 -23.06 -13.08 7.44
CA LEU A 194 -23.48 -12.42 6.21
C LEU A 194 -24.02 -13.42 5.18
N ILE A 195 -23.34 -14.56 5.00
CA ILE A 195 -23.79 -15.60 4.08
C ILE A 195 -25.04 -16.31 4.62
N ALA A 196 -25.12 -16.58 5.93
CA ALA A 196 -26.29 -17.19 6.53
C ALA A 196 -27.54 -16.31 6.37
N ASP A 197 -27.42 -15.00 6.62
CA ASP A 197 -28.49 -14.02 6.41
C ASP A 197 -28.90 -13.95 4.93
N GLN A 198 -27.91 -14.00 4.02
CA GLN A 198 -28.19 -14.01 2.59
C GLN A 198 -28.94 -15.27 2.16
N VAL A 199 -28.61 -16.45 2.71
CA VAL A 199 -29.36 -17.69 2.44
C VAL A 199 -30.77 -17.62 3.01
N GLU A 200 -30.93 -17.11 4.24
CA GLU A 200 -32.24 -16.86 4.85
C GLU A 200 -33.11 -15.95 3.97
N SER A 201 -32.54 -14.88 3.42
CA SER A 201 -33.24 -13.99 2.51
C SER A 201 -33.68 -14.67 1.20
N LEU A 202 -32.98 -15.71 0.75
CA LEU A 202 -33.26 -16.40 -0.52
C LEU A 202 -34.28 -17.53 -0.36
N CYS A 203 -34.28 -18.25 0.77
CA CYS A 203 -35.14 -19.43 0.96
C CYS A 203 -36.01 -19.41 2.22
N GLY A 204 -35.88 -18.41 3.09
CA GLY A 204 -36.60 -18.28 4.36
C GLY A 204 -36.05 -19.14 5.50
N PHE A 205 -34.95 -19.87 5.26
CA PHE A 205 -34.33 -20.73 6.26
C PHE A 205 -32.87 -20.32 6.48
N LYS A 206 -32.54 -19.95 7.72
CA LYS A 206 -31.16 -19.59 8.09
C LYS A 206 -30.33 -20.84 8.36
N PRO A 207 -29.28 -21.12 7.57
CA PRO A 207 -28.36 -22.21 7.87
C PRO A 207 -27.58 -21.90 9.14
N ASP A 208 -27.18 -22.93 9.88
CA ASP A 208 -26.25 -22.76 10.99
C ASP A 208 -24.85 -22.38 10.46
N LEU A 209 -24.07 -21.72 11.30
CA LEU A 209 -22.76 -21.21 10.90
C LEU A 209 -21.76 -22.33 10.58
N ASP A 210 -21.92 -23.54 11.12
CA ASP A 210 -21.04 -24.68 10.82
C ASP A 210 -21.27 -25.18 9.40
N THR A 211 -22.53 -25.28 8.99
CA THR A 211 -22.93 -25.59 7.61
C THR A 211 -22.33 -24.57 6.62
N VAL A 212 -22.39 -23.27 6.94
CA VAL A 212 -21.79 -22.21 6.10
C VAL A 212 -20.25 -22.32 6.05
N ALA A 213 -19.61 -22.57 7.20
CA ALA A 213 -18.16 -22.71 7.28
C ALA A 213 -17.65 -23.92 6.49
N GLN A 214 -18.34 -25.05 6.59
CA GLN A 214 -18.03 -26.25 5.81
C GLN A 214 -18.19 -25.98 4.31
N PHE A 215 -19.29 -25.33 3.90
CA PHE A 215 -19.52 -24.95 2.50
C PHE A 215 -18.37 -24.09 1.96
N LEU A 216 -17.93 -23.06 2.70
CA LEU A 216 -16.84 -22.18 2.29
C LEU A 216 -15.50 -22.92 2.16
N LYS A 217 -15.17 -23.80 3.11
CA LYS A 217 -13.94 -24.60 3.07
C LYS A 217 -13.91 -25.54 1.86
N GLU A 218 -15.03 -26.18 1.55
CA GLU A 218 -15.13 -27.16 0.46
C GLU A 218 -15.17 -26.53 -0.94
N ASN A 219 -15.78 -25.34 -1.07
CA ASN A 219 -16.09 -24.74 -2.38
C ASN A 219 -15.33 -23.46 -2.71
N VAL A 220 -14.72 -22.79 -1.72
CA VAL A 220 -14.18 -21.42 -1.92
C VAL A 220 -12.77 -21.22 -1.36
N SER A 221 -12.17 -22.25 -0.75
CA SER A 221 -10.71 -22.32 -0.64
C SER A 221 -10.17 -22.28 -2.06
N LEU A 222 -9.40 -21.24 -2.39
CA LEU A 222 -8.73 -21.13 -3.68
C LEU A 222 -7.84 -22.36 -3.84
N ARG A 223 -8.36 -23.41 -4.50
CA ARG A 223 -7.53 -24.54 -4.92
C ARG A 223 -6.48 -23.91 -5.82
N PRO A 224 -5.19 -23.95 -5.47
CA PRO A 224 -4.18 -23.60 -6.45
C PRO A 224 -4.46 -24.51 -7.65
N ALA A 225 -4.73 -23.90 -8.80
CA ALA A 225 -4.75 -24.63 -10.05
C ALA A 225 -3.45 -25.43 -10.09
N SER A 226 -3.58 -26.75 -10.07
CA SER A 226 -2.45 -27.67 -10.06
C SER A 226 -1.61 -27.42 -11.31
N GLU A 227 -0.53 -26.65 -11.19
CA GLU A 227 0.51 -26.63 -12.19
C GLU A 227 1.35 -27.91 -12.09
N PRO A 228 1.75 -28.49 -13.23
CA PRO A 228 2.56 -29.70 -13.26
C PRO A 228 3.96 -29.43 -12.69
N ALA A 229 4.45 -30.41 -11.95
CA ALA A 229 5.75 -30.39 -11.30
C ALA A 229 6.88 -30.00 -12.26
N SER A 230 7.60 -28.92 -11.93
CA SER A 230 8.98 -28.72 -12.37
C SER A 230 9.84 -28.42 -11.16
N GLN A 231 10.73 -29.37 -10.88
CA GLN A 231 11.72 -29.30 -9.82
C GLN A 231 12.80 -28.30 -10.20
N ALA A 232 13.04 -27.29 -9.36
CA ALA A 232 14.35 -26.66 -9.25
C ALA A 232 14.56 -26.15 -7.82
N ARG A 233 15.43 -26.86 -7.11
CA ARG A 233 15.84 -26.66 -5.73
C ARG A 233 16.99 -25.65 -5.69
N VAL A 234 16.89 -24.60 -4.87
CA VAL A 234 18.04 -23.77 -4.47
C VAL A 234 17.92 -23.45 -2.95
N PRO A 235 18.99 -23.55 -2.15
CA PRO A 235 18.92 -23.59 -0.68
C PRO A 235 18.87 -22.19 -0.02
N PRO A 236 18.50 -22.09 1.28
CA PRO A 236 18.41 -20.82 1.98
C PRO A 236 19.76 -20.38 2.55
N VAL A 237 20.11 -19.12 2.34
CA VAL A 237 21.22 -18.45 3.05
C VAL A 237 20.64 -17.72 4.26
N ALA A 238 21.18 -18.07 5.43
CA ALA A 238 20.89 -17.46 6.71
C ALA A 238 21.55 -16.09 6.87
N ALA A 239 20.88 -15.16 7.56
CA ALA A 239 21.55 -14.13 8.34
C ALA A 239 20.69 -13.70 9.54
N ARG A 240 21.34 -13.74 10.71
CA ARG A 240 20.85 -13.32 12.04
C ARG A 240 21.17 -11.84 12.30
N SER A 241 20.46 -11.31 13.32
CA SER A 241 20.79 -10.22 14.28
C SER A 241 19.78 -9.06 14.21
N ALA A 242 18.96 -8.74 15.20
CA ALA A 242 19.10 -8.53 16.66
C ALA A 242 19.33 -7.05 17.05
N LEU A 243 18.37 -6.54 17.86
CA LEU A 243 18.45 -5.42 18.84
C LEU A 243 18.55 -4.00 18.22
N SER A 244 17.92 -2.92 18.71
CA SER A 244 17.36 -2.59 20.04
C SER A 244 16.55 -1.27 19.96
N ALA A 245 15.60 -1.09 20.88
CA ALA A 245 14.93 0.19 21.19
C ALA A 245 15.81 1.09 22.08
N PRO A 246 15.39 2.34 22.33
CA PRO A 246 15.02 2.66 23.72
C PRO A 246 13.77 3.55 23.89
N SER A 247 13.42 3.68 25.18
CA SER A 247 12.18 4.05 25.87
C SER A 247 11.89 5.56 26.08
N SER A 248 10.64 5.82 26.51
CA SER A 248 9.89 7.03 26.94
C SER A 248 10.52 7.82 28.13
N PRO A 249 9.88 8.82 28.85
CA PRO A 249 8.50 9.36 28.85
C PRO A 249 8.34 10.91 29.11
N VAL A 250 7.11 11.43 29.26
CA VAL A 250 6.58 12.24 30.41
C VAL A 250 5.20 12.86 30.08
N SER A 251 4.28 12.74 31.06
CA SER A 251 2.89 13.25 31.10
C SER A 251 2.76 14.73 31.47
N ALA A 252 1.63 15.36 31.11
CA ALA A 252 0.91 16.32 31.98
C ALA A 252 -0.57 16.50 31.55
N HIS A 253 -1.42 16.61 32.55
CA HIS A 253 -2.88 16.66 32.55
C HIS A 253 -3.52 17.85 31.80
N LEU A 254 -4.75 17.66 31.31
CA LEU A 254 -5.95 18.50 31.55
C LEU A 254 -7.19 17.82 30.92
N ALA A 255 -8.34 17.89 31.58
CA ALA A 255 -9.66 17.43 31.12
C ALA A 255 -10.66 18.62 31.20
N PRO A 256 -11.91 18.54 30.69
CA PRO A 256 -12.48 17.66 29.66
C PRO A 256 -13.24 18.43 28.56
N SER A 257 -13.20 17.92 27.33
CA SER A 257 -14.32 18.02 26.38
C SER A 257 -14.07 17.01 25.27
N SER A 258 -15.01 16.09 25.03
CA SER A 258 -14.89 15.03 24.02
C SER A 258 -14.48 15.60 22.65
N PRO A 259 -13.23 15.38 22.17
CA PRO A 259 -12.85 15.81 20.84
C PRO A 259 -13.39 14.76 19.87
N ARG A 260 -14.41 15.14 19.11
CA ARG A 260 -14.94 14.34 17.99
C ARG A 260 -13.76 13.87 17.13
N GLY A 261 -13.59 12.55 17.01
CA GLY A 261 -12.52 11.92 16.23
C GLY A 261 -11.41 11.22 17.04
N THR A 262 -11.36 11.35 18.37
CA THR A 262 -10.32 10.69 19.18
C THR A 262 -10.68 9.23 19.48
N ILE A 263 -9.74 8.30 19.23
CA ILE A 263 -9.88 6.87 19.56
C ILE A 263 -9.86 6.69 21.08
N GLY A 264 -10.82 5.94 21.63
CA GLY A 264 -10.98 5.77 23.08
C GLY A 264 -12.33 5.21 23.47
N PHE A 265 -12.65 5.27 24.77
CA PHE A 265 -13.96 4.90 25.30
C PHE A 265 -14.38 5.83 26.44
N SER A 266 -15.69 5.93 26.69
CA SER A 266 -16.25 6.59 27.87
C SER A 266 -16.95 5.56 28.72
N LEU A 267 -16.68 5.56 30.03
CA LEU A 267 -17.35 4.72 31.02
C LEU A 267 -17.93 5.59 32.13
N ASP A 268 -19.25 5.56 32.30
CA ASP A 268 -20.01 6.42 33.24
C ASP A 268 -19.62 7.91 33.18
N GLY A 269 -19.37 8.39 31.96
CA GLY A 269 -19.04 9.79 31.68
C GLY A 269 -17.55 10.14 31.77
N GLN A 270 -16.68 9.21 32.16
CA GLN A 270 -15.22 9.41 32.15
C GLN A 270 -14.62 8.86 30.86
N PHE A 271 -14.02 9.74 30.05
CA PHE A 271 -13.36 9.38 28.80
C PHE A 271 -11.89 8.97 29.00
N VAL A 272 -11.49 7.88 28.35
CA VAL A 272 -10.12 7.36 28.31
C VAL A 272 -9.65 7.31 26.86
N ALA A 273 -8.63 8.09 26.54
CA ALA A 273 -7.99 8.08 25.22
C ALA A 273 -7.12 6.84 25.04
N CYS A 274 -7.17 6.23 23.86
CA CYS A 274 -6.45 5.02 23.50
C CYS A 274 -5.69 5.21 22.17
N ARG A 275 -4.64 4.43 21.93
CA ARG A 275 -3.81 4.59 20.72
C ARG A 275 -4.45 3.99 19.46
N ASN A 276 -5.19 2.90 19.61
CA ASN A 276 -5.82 2.14 18.53
C ASN A 276 -6.94 1.24 19.11
N GLY A 277 -7.68 0.53 18.24
CA GLY A 277 -8.78 -0.35 18.66
C GLY A 277 -8.36 -1.50 19.60
N ARG A 278 -7.14 -2.06 19.43
CA ARG A 278 -6.59 -3.06 20.37
C ARG A 278 -6.45 -2.47 21.77
N ASP A 279 -5.95 -1.25 21.85
CA ASP A 279 -5.75 -0.54 23.11
C ASP A 279 -7.10 -0.20 23.78
N VAL A 280 -8.12 0.16 22.98
CA VAL A 280 -9.51 0.32 23.48
C VAL A 280 -10.01 -0.97 24.14
N LEU A 281 -9.87 -2.11 23.45
CA LEU A 281 -10.33 -3.41 23.98
C LEU A 281 -9.66 -3.75 25.31
N VAL A 282 -8.33 -3.62 25.38
CA VAL A 282 -7.56 -3.91 26.60
C VAL A 282 -7.98 -2.99 27.75
N ASN A 283 -8.06 -1.68 27.52
CA ASN A 283 -8.37 -0.72 28.58
C ASN A 283 -9.84 -0.80 29.04
N VAL A 284 -10.77 -1.18 28.16
CA VAL A 284 -12.15 -1.45 28.57
C VAL A 284 -12.20 -2.66 29.52
N PHE A 285 -11.53 -3.76 29.19
CA PHE A 285 -11.51 -4.95 30.07
C PHE A 285 -10.81 -4.68 31.40
N GLU A 286 -9.76 -3.85 31.41
CA GLU A 286 -9.14 -3.34 32.63
C GLU A 286 -10.15 -2.53 33.49
N ALA A 287 -10.87 -1.59 32.87
CA ALA A 287 -11.84 -0.75 33.57
C ALA A 287 -13.00 -1.57 34.14
N LEU A 288 -13.54 -2.53 33.38
CA LEU A 288 -14.58 -3.43 33.87
C LEU A 288 -14.09 -4.34 35.00
N SER A 289 -12.86 -4.84 34.91
CA SER A 289 -12.24 -5.64 35.98
C SER A 289 -11.96 -4.85 37.25
N GLN A 290 -11.65 -3.55 37.14
CA GLN A 290 -11.44 -2.68 38.29
C GLN A 290 -12.77 -2.35 38.99
N ARG A 291 -13.86 -2.24 38.21
CA ARG A 291 -15.20 -2.01 38.74
C ARG A 291 -15.78 -3.25 39.43
N ASP A 292 -15.53 -4.43 38.88
CA ASP A 292 -15.98 -5.71 39.41
C ASP A 292 -14.86 -6.75 39.27
N SER A 293 -14.26 -7.14 40.40
CA SER A 293 -13.16 -8.11 40.41
C SER A 293 -13.57 -9.51 39.93
N THR A 294 -14.87 -9.84 39.93
CA THR A 294 -15.40 -11.12 39.43
C THR A 294 -15.68 -11.10 37.93
N PHE A 295 -15.65 -9.92 37.29
CA PHE A 295 -16.01 -9.74 35.87
C PHE A 295 -15.25 -10.68 34.94
N LEU A 296 -13.92 -10.74 35.07
CA LEU A 296 -13.07 -11.54 34.16
C LEU A 296 -13.39 -13.04 34.26
N GLU A 297 -13.67 -13.54 35.47
CA GLU A 297 -14.07 -14.93 35.68
C GLU A 297 -15.44 -15.22 35.07
N ARG A 298 -16.42 -14.32 35.30
CA ARG A 298 -17.75 -14.46 34.71
C ARG A 298 -17.69 -14.38 33.19
N PHE A 299 -16.88 -13.48 32.64
CA PHE A 299 -16.69 -13.36 31.20
C PHE A 299 -16.03 -14.60 30.60
N ALA A 300 -14.94 -15.09 31.20
CA ALA A 300 -14.24 -16.29 30.76
C ALA A 300 -15.08 -17.57 30.87
N SER A 301 -16.03 -17.61 31.81
CA SER A 301 -16.95 -18.74 31.99
C SER A 301 -18.10 -18.79 30.97
N ARG A 302 -18.22 -17.78 30.08
CA ARG A 302 -19.25 -17.82 29.03
C ARG A 302 -19.06 -19.08 28.18
N PRO A 303 -20.15 -19.80 27.85
CA PRO A 303 -20.07 -21.04 27.08
C PRO A 303 -19.54 -20.82 25.65
N LYS A 304 -19.73 -19.61 25.10
CA LYS A 304 -19.20 -19.20 23.79
C LYS A 304 -18.60 -17.80 23.89
N HIS A 305 -17.39 -17.67 23.37
CA HIS A 305 -16.74 -16.38 23.11
C HIS A 305 -16.84 -16.11 21.60
N GLY A 306 -15.95 -16.73 20.80
CA GLY A 306 -16.13 -16.93 19.36
C GLY A 306 -16.40 -18.40 19.05
N ARG A 307 -16.36 -18.80 17.77
CA ARG A 307 -16.51 -20.21 17.35
C ARG A 307 -15.41 -21.12 17.91
N THR A 308 -14.15 -20.83 17.60
CA THR A 308 -12.99 -21.66 17.97
C THR A 308 -12.07 -20.98 19.00
N ARG A 309 -12.12 -19.65 19.08
CA ARG A 309 -11.22 -18.82 19.90
C ARG A 309 -11.87 -18.37 21.20
N ARG A 310 -11.07 -18.27 22.25
CA ARG A 310 -11.45 -17.55 23.48
C ARG A 310 -10.92 -16.13 23.41
N TYR A 311 -11.77 -15.16 23.73
CA TYR A 311 -11.32 -13.77 23.83
C TYR A 311 -10.54 -13.47 25.12
N LEU A 312 -10.77 -14.24 26.19
CA LEU A 312 -10.14 -14.05 27.50
C LEU A 312 -9.79 -15.43 28.08
N ALA A 313 -8.55 -15.61 28.54
CA ALA A 313 -8.06 -16.88 29.06
C ALA A 313 -6.92 -16.71 30.08
N ARG A 314 -6.55 -17.79 30.79
CA ARG A 314 -5.46 -17.76 31.79
C ARG A 314 -4.08 -17.87 31.15
N THR A 315 -4.01 -18.44 29.95
CA THR A 315 -2.78 -18.59 29.17
C THR A 315 -2.99 -18.08 27.74
N PRO A 316 -1.93 -17.59 27.05
CA PRO A 316 -2.02 -17.20 25.64
C PRO A 316 -2.50 -18.33 24.72
N GLU A 317 -2.10 -19.57 25.00
CA GLU A 317 -2.39 -20.74 24.18
C GLU A 317 -3.90 -21.09 24.16
N GLU A 318 -4.59 -20.83 25.27
CA GLU A 318 -6.04 -21.01 25.38
C GLU A 318 -6.85 -19.98 24.57
N LEU A 319 -6.27 -18.82 24.24
CA LEU A 319 -6.92 -17.83 23.38
C LEU A 319 -7.03 -18.33 21.94
N TYR A 320 -5.99 -19.04 21.48
CA TYR A 320 -5.84 -19.51 20.10
C TYR A 320 -5.52 -21.01 20.06
N PRO A 321 -6.50 -21.90 20.35
CA PRO A 321 -6.28 -23.34 20.33
C PRO A 321 -5.70 -23.82 18.98
N GLY A 322 -4.58 -24.55 19.02
CA GLY A 322 -3.90 -25.08 17.83
C GLY A 322 -3.11 -24.05 17.01
N ARG A 323 -2.98 -22.80 17.48
CA ARG A 323 -2.30 -21.69 16.77
C ARG A 323 -1.29 -20.96 17.68
N PRO A 324 -0.12 -21.58 17.98
CA PRO A 324 0.88 -21.01 18.88
C PRO A 324 1.57 -19.75 18.32
N ASP A 325 1.54 -19.58 16.99
CA ASP A 325 1.95 -18.35 16.30
C ASP A 325 1.13 -17.14 16.77
N LEU A 326 -0.21 -17.27 16.73
CA LEU A 326 -1.12 -16.20 17.13
C LEU A 326 -1.08 -15.91 18.63
N ALA A 327 -0.94 -16.95 19.47
CA ALA A 327 -0.79 -16.80 20.91
C ALA A 327 0.46 -15.97 21.29
N ARG A 328 1.54 -16.07 20.51
CA ARG A 328 2.77 -15.30 20.77
C ARG A 328 2.64 -13.84 20.36
N GLU A 329 2.04 -13.58 19.20
CA GLU A 329 2.05 -12.25 18.57
C GLU A 329 0.83 -11.40 18.96
N HIS A 330 -0.28 -12.04 19.27
CA HIS A 330 -1.59 -11.39 19.37
C HIS A 330 -2.27 -11.60 20.73
N SER A 331 -1.52 -11.80 21.79
CA SER A 331 -2.05 -11.81 23.16
C SER A 331 -1.59 -10.58 23.95
N ALA A 332 -2.49 -9.97 24.72
CA ALA A 332 -2.17 -8.91 25.67
C ALA A 332 -2.44 -9.38 27.10
N ARG A 333 -1.52 -9.11 28.02
CA ARG A 333 -1.66 -9.48 29.43
C ARG A 333 -2.30 -8.33 30.20
N LEU A 334 -3.40 -8.62 30.89
CA LEU A 334 -4.07 -7.71 31.83
C LEU A 334 -3.33 -7.71 33.18
N LYS A 335 -3.51 -6.65 33.98
CA LYS A 335 -2.92 -6.49 35.32
C LYS A 335 -3.30 -7.63 36.27
N SER A 336 -4.50 -8.20 36.09
CA SER A 336 -5.01 -9.34 36.85
C SER A 336 -4.31 -10.68 36.52
N GLY A 337 -3.44 -10.70 35.51
CA GLY A 337 -2.76 -11.91 35.04
C GLY A 337 -3.53 -12.69 33.98
N TRP A 338 -4.76 -12.29 33.64
CA TRP A 338 -5.50 -12.82 32.49
C TRP A 338 -4.90 -12.32 31.17
N PHE A 339 -5.14 -13.07 30.10
CA PHE A 339 -4.76 -12.69 28.74
C PHE A 339 -6.00 -12.43 27.90
N ILE A 340 -5.93 -11.41 27.06
CA ILE A 340 -6.96 -11.05 26.07
C ILE A 340 -6.40 -11.20 24.66
N GLY A 341 -7.20 -11.78 23.76
CA GLY A 341 -6.88 -11.93 22.34
C GLY A 341 -6.97 -10.59 21.60
N THR A 342 -5.99 -10.28 20.77
CA THR A 342 -5.86 -8.97 20.10
C THR A 342 -5.77 -9.05 18.57
N ASN A 343 -5.76 -10.27 18.00
CA ASN A 343 -5.99 -10.48 16.57
C ASN A 343 -7.49 -10.38 16.26
N VAL A 344 -8.03 -9.17 16.35
CA VAL A 344 -9.46 -8.88 16.16
C VAL A 344 -9.64 -7.62 15.31
N SER A 345 -10.65 -7.64 14.42
CA SER A 345 -11.03 -6.48 13.62
C SER A 345 -11.73 -5.41 14.47
N LYS A 346 -11.91 -4.19 13.94
CA LYS A 346 -12.62 -3.11 14.65
C LYS A 346 -14.05 -3.48 15.01
N ALA A 347 -14.77 -4.12 14.08
CA ALA A 347 -16.12 -4.63 14.33
C ALA A 347 -16.13 -5.73 15.41
N GLN A 348 -15.10 -6.59 15.45
CA GLN A 348 -14.97 -7.58 16.52
C GLN A 348 -14.66 -6.93 17.87
N VAL A 349 -13.85 -5.87 17.93
CA VAL A 349 -13.62 -5.11 19.18
C VAL A 349 -14.95 -4.61 19.76
N GLU A 350 -15.81 -4.03 18.93
CA GLU A 350 -17.14 -3.56 19.35
C GLU A 350 -18.00 -4.70 19.91
N ARG A 351 -18.16 -5.80 19.17
CA ARG A 351 -18.92 -6.97 19.62
C ARG A 351 -18.38 -7.59 20.92
N ILE A 352 -17.07 -7.69 21.06
CA ILE A 352 -16.44 -8.23 22.29
C ILE A 352 -16.72 -7.31 23.48
N ILE A 353 -16.69 -6.00 23.29
CA ILE A 353 -17.01 -5.02 24.32
C ILE A 353 -18.49 -5.06 24.68
N GLU A 354 -19.39 -5.21 23.70
CA GLU A 354 -20.83 -5.42 23.95
C GLU A 354 -21.07 -6.65 24.83
N MET A 355 -20.45 -7.79 24.50
CA MET A 355 -20.49 -8.99 25.36
C MET A 355 -19.94 -8.72 26.76
N GLY A 356 -18.91 -7.87 26.87
CA GLY A 356 -18.36 -7.41 28.14
C GLY A 356 -19.38 -6.63 28.95
N CYS A 357 -20.09 -5.69 28.32
CA CYS A 357 -21.15 -4.90 28.93
C CYS A 357 -22.30 -5.77 29.45
N GLU A 358 -22.72 -6.79 28.69
CA GLU A 358 -23.73 -7.77 29.14
C GLU A 358 -23.31 -8.47 30.44
N VAL A 359 -22.08 -8.98 30.50
CA VAL A 359 -21.56 -9.68 31.69
C VAL A 359 -21.43 -8.70 32.87
N ALA A 360 -20.95 -7.49 32.60
CA ALA A 360 -20.81 -6.42 33.58
C ALA A 360 -22.16 -5.81 34.01
N ARG A 361 -23.26 -6.18 33.35
CA ARG A 361 -24.62 -5.65 33.59
C ARG A 361 -24.69 -4.12 33.45
N ILE A 362 -24.03 -3.58 32.42
CA ILE A 362 -24.07 -2.16 32.07
C ILE A 362 -24.56 -1.99 30.62
N HIS A 363 -25.12 -0.83 30.28
CA HIS A 363 -25.69 -0.60 28.95
C HIS A 363 -24.62 -0.08 27.99
N PHE A 364 -24.31 -0.85 26.95
CA PHE A 364 -23.54 -0.36 25.81
C PHE A 364 -24.31 0.77 25.09
N GLY A 365 -23.61 1.79 24.61
CA GLY A 365 -24.20 3.01 24.03
C GLY A 365 -24.66 4.06 25.05
N LYS A 366 -24.79 3.71 26.34
CA LYS A 366 -25.23 4.63 27.41
C LYS A 366 -24.22 4.75 28.55
N ASN A 367 -23.92 3.64 29.22
CA ASN A 367 -22.93 3.59 30.29
C ASN A 367 -21.52 3.47 29.73
N LEU A 368 -21.37 2.71 28.65
CA LEU A 368 -20.10 2.54 27.95
C LEU A 368 -20.28 2.87 26.47
N THR A 369 -19.48 3.80 25.95
CA THR A 369 -19.39 4.11 24.51
C THR A 369 -17.95 4.00 24.03
N ILE A 370 -17.74 3.60 22.79
CA ILE A 370 -16.39 3.44 22.22
C ILE A 370 -16.25 4.21 20.91
N ASN A 371 -15.01 4.56 20.57
CA ASN A 371 -14.60 5.00 19.25
C ASN A 371 -13.29 4.28 18.90
N VAL A 372 -13.33 3.40 17.90
CA VAL A 372 -12.17 2.61 17.44
C VAL A 372 -11.52 3.18 16.17
N GLY A 373 -11.95 4.35 15.72
CA GLY A 373 -11.48 5.06 14.51
C GLY A 373 -12.04 4.47 13.20
N GLU A 374 -12.09 5.27 12.13
CA GLU A 374 -12.43 4.81 10.76
C GLU A 374 -11.42 3.82 10.20
#